data_AF-A0A1Z9B0E3-F1
#
_entry.id   AF-A0A1Z9B0E3-F1
#
_cell.length_a   1.000
_cell.length_b   1.000
_cell.length_c   1.000
_cell.angle_alpha   90.00
_cell.angle_beta   90.00
_cell.angle_gamma   90.00
#
_symmetry.space_group_name_H-M   'P 1'
#
loop_
_entity.id
_entity.type
_entity.pdbx_description
1 polymer ?
#
loop_
_entity_poly.entity_id
_entity_poly.type
_entity_poly.pdbx_seq_one_letter_code
_entity_poly.pdbx_strand_id
1 'polypeptide(L)'
;MYSILISLAIGALLGVGYTLLDWWQGWAMGLIVGVLGAVTSFIVLSRILAKRFEPRFLQAQKQLQSGSTQLAVNTLEDLLPLARWQVMLRGQIYAQLGILAYGMEDEKRAVEYLEKASYRAADAQMALAAILFRRKEQER
;
A
#
# COMPACT_ATOMS: atom_id res chain seq x y z
N MET A 1 -3.29 7.97 3.36
CA MET A 1 -4.40 8.45 2.49
C MET A 1 -4.02 9.75 1.78
N TYR A 2 -2.76 9.89 1.36
CA TYR A 2 -2.30 11.12 0.69
C TYR A 2 -2.78 11.19 -0.76
N SER A 3 -2.92 10.06 -1.45
CA SER A 3 -3.45 10.03 -2.82
C SER A 3 -4.89 10.54 -2.92
N ILE A 4 -5.75 10.23 -1.94
CA ILE A 4 -7.13 10.74 -1.87
C ILE A 4 -7.15 12.22 -1.45
N LEU A 5 -6.36 12.59 -0.43
CA LEU A 5 -6.26 13.99 0.02
C LEU A 5 -5.66 14.91 -1.06
N ILE A 6 -4.65 14.45 -1.80
CA ILE A 6 -4.01 15.18 -2.89
C ILE A 6 -4.94 15.25 -4.10
N SER A 7 -5.68 14.19 -4.44
CA SER A 7 -6.70 14.28 -5.49
C SER A 7 -7.85 15.21 -5.12
N LEU A 8 -8.25 15.23 -3.85
CA LEU A 8 -9.27 16.15 -3.34
C LEU A 8 -8.76 17.61 -3.35
N ALA A 9 -7.51 17.83 -2.93
CA ALA A 9 -6.89 19.15 -2.92
C ALA A 9 -6.64 19.70 -4.34
N ILE A 10 -6.20 18.87 -5.29
CA ILE A 10 -6.03 19.26 -6.70
C ILE A 10 -7.40 19.50 -7.35
N GLY A 11 -8.40 18.66 -7.06
CA GLY A 11 -9.78 18.89 -7.51
C GLY A 11 -10.37 20.19 -6.99
N ALA A 12 -10.12 20.51 -5.72
CA ALA A 12 -10.56 21.77 -5.11
C ALA A 12 -9.83 22.97 -5.71
N LEU A 13 -8.52 22.90 -5.94
CA LEU A 13 -7.73 23.99 -6.55
C LEU A 13 -8.12 24.24 -8.02
N LEU A 14 -8.39 23.20 -8.80
CA LEU A 14 -8.86 23.32 -10.18
C LEU A 14 -10.30 23.85 -10.24
N GLY A 15 -11.18 23.39 -9.34
CA GLY A 15 -12.56 23.89 -9.24
C GLY A 15 -12.62 25.36 -8.84
N VAL A 16 -11.87 25.76 -7.80
CA VAL A 16 -11.79 27.15 -7.35
C VAL A 16 -11.09 28.03 -8.39
N GLY A 17 -10.02 27.55 -9.01
CA GLY A 17 -9.32 28.25 -10.09
C GLY A 17 -10.21 28.49 -11.31
N TYR A 18 -11.04 27.51 -11.69
CA TYR A 18 -11.99 27.66 -12.79
C TYR A 18 -13.12 28.65 -12.46
N THR A 19 -13.63 28.66 -11.22
CA THR A 19 -14.64 29.66 -10.80
C THR A 19 -14.10 31.08 -10.68
N LEU A 20 -12.80 31.26 -10.45
CA LEU A 20 -12.16 32.58 -10.33
C LEU A 20 -11.74 33.19 -11.67
N LEU A 21 -11.51 32.36 -12.70
CA LEU A 21 -11.10 32.84 -14.03
C LEU A 21 -12.26 33.27 -14.95
N ASP A 22 -13.52 33.12 -14.50
CA ASP A 22 -14.76 33.56 -15.17
C ASP A 22 -14.85 33.25 -16.68
N TRP A 23 -14.17 32.18 -17.10
CA TRP A 23 -13.95 31.87 -18.52
C TRP A 23 -15.23 31.36 -19.24
N TRP A 24 -16.25 30.96 -18.47
CA TRP A 24 -17.56 30.61 -19.01
C TRP A 24 -18.65 30.71 -17.95
N GLN A 25 -19.70 31.46 -18.26
CA GLN A 25 -20.83 31.84 -17.42
C GLN A 25 -21.76 30.66 -17.07
N GLY A 26 -21.26 29.67 -16.32
CA GLY A 26 -22.03 28.48 -15.92
C GLY A 26 -21.39 27.72 -14.76
N TRP A 27 -21.92 27.91 -13.56
CA TRP A 27 -21.46 27.27 -12.31
C TRP A 27 -21.38 25.73 -12.41
N ALA A 28 -22.29 25.12 -13.19
CA ALA A 28 -22.32 23.68 -13.45
C ALA A 28 -21.10 23.18 -14.24
N MET A 29 -20.55 24.01 -15.13
CA MET A 29 -19.44 23.60 -15.99
C MET A 29 -18.09 23.62 -15.26
N GLY A 30 -17.95 24.52 -14.28
CA GLY A 30 -16.81 24.49 -13.35
C GLY A 30 -16.79 23.25 -12.46
N LEU A 31 -17.96 22.76 -12.03
CA LEU A 31 -18.06 21.51 -11.28
C LEU A 31 -17.60 20.31 -12.13
N ILE A 32 -18.04 20.23 -13.39
CA ILE A 32 -17.68 19.13 -14.30
C ILE A 32 -16.18 19.14 -14.61
N VAL A 33 -15.59 20.30 -14.91
CA VAL A 33 -14.15 20.42 -15.19
C VAL A 33 -13.32 20.14 -13.94
N GLY A 34 -13.75 20.60 -12.76
CA GLY A 34 -13.10 20.31 -11.49
C GLY A 34 -13.10 18.81 -11.15
N VAL A 35 -14.24 18.14 -11.34
CA VAL A 35 -14.36 16.68 -11.14
C VAL A 35 -13.51 15.92 -12.16
N LEU A 36 -13.55 16.30 -13.45
CA LEU A 36 -12.70 15.69 -14.47
C LEU A 36 -11.21 15.88 -14.15
N GLY A 37 -10.79 17.08 -13.75
CA GLY A 37 -9.42 17.36 -13.33
C GLY A 37 -8.99 16.51 -12.13
N ALA A 38 -9.84 16.38 -11.12
CA ALA A 38 -9.59 15.56 -9.94
C ALA A 38 -9.43 14.07 -10.30
N VAL A 39 -10.33 13.55 -11.13
CA VAL A 39 -10.29 12.15 -11.61
C VAL A 39 -9.04 11.90 -12.45
N THR A 40 -8.73 12.78 -13.39
CA THR A 40 -7.57 12.62 -14.27
C THR A 40 -6.26 12.68 -13.46
N SER A 41 -6.16 13.62 -12.51
CA SER A 41 -4.99 13.72 -11.63
C SER A 41 -4.87 12.49 -10.72
N PHE A 42 -5.97 11.96 -10.19
CA PHE A 42 -5.97 10.74 -9.39
C PHE A 42 -5.46 9.53 -10.20
N ILE A 43 -5.92 9.37 -11.45
CA ILE A 43 -5.50 8.29 -12.34
C ILE A 43 -4.00 8.41 -12.65
N VAL A 44 -3.50 9.60 -12.98
CA VAL A 44 -2.08 9.82 -13.29
C VAL A 44 -1.20 9.54 -12.08
N LEU A 45 -1.56 10.05 -10.90
CA LEU A 45 -0.79 9.83 -9.68
C LEU A 45 -0.77 8.34 -9.30
N SER A 46 -1.92 7.67 -9.38
CA SER A 46 -2.06 6.23 -9.16
C SER A 46 -1.17 5.43 -10.11
N ARG A 47 -1.16 5.77 -11.42
CA ARG A 47 -0.29 5.12 -12.41
C ARG A 47 1.20 5.36 -12.16
N ILE A 48 1.59 6.57 -11.75
CA ILE A 48 3.00 6.87 -11.45
C ILE A 48 3.48 6.04 -10.26
N LEU A 49 2.66 5.94 -9.20
CA LEU A 49 2.97 5.11 -8.05
C LEU A 49 3.05 3.63 -8.47
N ALA A 50 2.05 3.12 -9.19
CA ALA A 50 2.03 1.73 -9.67
C ALA A 50 3.31 1.38 -10.45
N LYS A 51 3.73 2.24 -11.39
CA LYS A 51 4.97 2.05 -12.17
C LYS A 51 6.25 2.03 -11.33
N ARG A 52 6.27 2.66 -10.15
CA ARG A 52 7.44 2.64 -9.24
C ARG A 52 7.43 1.42 -8.32
N PHE A 53 6.26 0.91 -7.94
CA PHE A 53 6.13 -0.24 -7.06
C PHE A 53 6.27 -1.58 -7.79
N GLU A 54 5.65 -1.70 -8.96
CA GLU A 54 5.63 -2.94 -9.76
C GLU A 54 7.02 -3.55 -9.99
N PRO A 55 8.05 -2.82 -10.47
CA PRO A 55 9.37 -3.42 -10.71
C PRO A 55 10.07 -3.88 -9.42
N ARG A 56 9.91 -3.17 -8.31
CA ARG A 56 10.51 -3.54 -7.01
C ARG A 56 9.81 -4.76 -6.40
N PHE A 57 8.51 -4.86 -6.60
CA PHE A 57 7.74 -6.00 -6.14
C PHE A 57 8.07 -7.26 -6.96
N LEU A 58 8.22 -7.13 -8.28
CA LEU A 58 8.75 -8.17 -9.17
C LEU A 58 10.18 -8.58 -8.79
N GLN A 59 11.02 -7.63 -8.40
CA GLN A 59 12.37 -7.91 -7.93
C GLN A 59 12.36 -8.73 -6.63
N ALA A 60 11.53 -8.36 -5.65
CA ALA A 60 11.35 -9.13 -4.43
C ALA A 60 10.86 -10.55 -4.72
N GLN A 61 9.87 -10.73 -5.62
CA GLN A 61 9.42 -12.07 -6.04
C GLN A 61 10.53 -12.90 -6.70
N LYS A 62 11.34 -12.30 -7.58
CA LYS A 62 12.48 -12.99 -8.20
C LYS A 62 13.51 -13.44 -7.15
N GLN A 63 13.80 -12.60 -6.16
CA GLN A 63 14.71 -12.94 -5.06
C GLN A 63 14.14 -14.08 -4.19
N LEU A 64 12.83 -14.14 -3.99
CA LEU A 64 12.18 -15.28 -3.33
C LEU A 64 12.33 -16.57 -4.13
N GLN A 65 12.10 -16.51 -5.45
CA GLN A 65 12.23 -17.67 -6.33
C GLN A 65 13.68 -18.19 -6.42
N SER A 66 14.67 -17.30 -6.29
CA SER A 66 16.09 -17.70 -6.25
C SER A 66 16.56 -18.21 -4.88
N GLY A 67 15.67 -18.37 -3.90
CA GLY A 67 16.00 -18.78 -2.54
C GLY A 67 16.70 -17.70 -1.71
N SER A 68 16.78 -16.46 -2.22
CA SER A 68 17.40 -15.33 -1.55
C SER A 68 16.41 -14.59 -0.66
N THR A 69 15.80 -15.30 0.29
CA THR A 69 14.70 -14.80 1.14
C THR A 69 15.08 -13.54 1.91
N GLN A 70 16.32 -13.45 2.40
CA GLN A 70 16.79 -12.25 3.12
C GLN A 70 16.86 -11.01 2.22
N LEU A 71 17.26 -11.17 0.95
CA LEU A 71 17.28 -10.05 0.00
C LEU A 71 15.86 -9.58 -0.33
N ALA A 72 14.92 -10.53 -0.46
CA ALA A 72 13.52 -10.20 -0.67
C ALA A 72 12.92 -9.43 0.52
N VAL A 73 13.25 -9.84 1.76
CA VAL A 73 12.86 -9.14 2.99
C VAL A 73 13.39 -7.70 2.97
N ASN A 74 14.68 -7.50 2.69
CA ASN A 74 15.26 -6.16 2.63
C ASN A 74 14.59 -5.29 1.55
N THR A 75 14.31 -5.87 0.37
CA THR A 75 13.62 -5.17 -0.72
C THR A 75 12.19 -4.78 -0.33
N LEU A 76 11.47 -5.63 0.41
CA LEU A 76 10.12 -5.34 0.91
C LEU A 76 10.16 -4.31 2.05
N GLU A 77 11.16 -4.34 2.93
CA GLU A 77 11.36 -3.33 3.98
C GLU A 77 11.65 -1.95 3.38
N ASP A 78 12.46 -1.88 2.32
CA ASP A 78 12.71 -0.64 1.57
C ASP A 78 11.43 -0.06 0.92
N LEU A 79 10.40 -0.88 0.72
CA LEU A 79 9.09 -0.45 0.24
C LEU A 79 8.19 0.09 1.36
N LEU A 80 8.43 -0.23 2.64
CA LEU A 80 7.60 0.24 3.76
C LEU A 80 7.47 1.77 3.87
N PRO A 81 8.54 2.58 3.68
CA PRO A 81 8.45 4.05 3.68
C PRO A 81 7.55 4.55 2.55
N LEU A 82 7.63 3.94 1.36
CA LEU A 82 6.79 4.28 0.21
C LEU A 82 5.35 3.76 0.41
N ALA A 83 5.17 2.65 1.12
CA ALA A 83 3.85 2.09 1.41
C ALA A 83 3.03 2.97 2.37
N ARG A 84 3.65 3.91 3.11
CA ARG A 84 2.94 4.92 3.91
C ARG A 84 1.95 5.75 3.08
N TRP A 85 2.18 5.85 1.78
CA TRP A 85 1.31 6.57 0.85
C TRP A 85 -0.01 5.82 0.62
N GLN A 86 0.01 4.48 0.69
CA GLN A 86 -1.14 3.60 0.45
C GLN A 86 -1.32 2.58 1.59
N VAL A 87 -2.22 2.87 2.53
CA VAL A 87 -2.50 2.05 3.73
C VAL A 87 -2.75 0.57 3.38
N MET A 88 -3.48 0.32 2.28
CA MET A 88 -3.76 -1.05 1.82
C MET A 88 -2.50 -1.80 1.37
N LEU A 89 -1.56 -1.10 0.74
CA LEU A 89 -0.30 -1.69 0.29
C LEU A 89 0.64 -1.97 1.46
N ARG A 90 0.66 -1.08 2.45
CA ARG A 90 1.41 -1.29 3.69
C ARG A 90 0.99 -2.57 4.41
N GLY A 91 -0.31 -2.79 4.55
CA GLY A 91 -0.83 -4.01 5.18
C GLY A 91 -0.53 -5.28 4.38
N GLN A 92 -0.44 -5.20 3.05
CA GLN A 92 -0.03 -6.32 2.19
C GLN A 92 1.47 -6.61 2.29
N ILE A 93 2.32 -5.58 2.36
CA ILE A 93 3.78 -5.75 2.51
C ILE A 93 4.10 -6.38 3.86
N TYR A 94 3.45 -5.93 4.95
CA TYR A 94 3.60 -6.57 6.26
C TYR A 94 3.09 -8.02 6.28
N ALA A 95 2.00 -8.32 5.57
CA ALA A 95 1.53 -9.70 5.43
C ALA A 95 2.60 -10.60 4.80
N GLN A 96 3.25 -10.14 3.72
CA GLN A 96 4.31 -10.90 3.07
C GLN A 96 5.56 -11.01 3.92
N LEU A 97 6.02 -9.91 4.53
CA LEU A 97 7.15 -9.93 5.46
C LEU A 97 6.92 -10.90 6.63
N GLY A 98 5.70 -10.93 7.16
CA GLY A 98 5.31 -11.84 8.22
C GLY A 98 5.32 -13.31 7.81
N ILE A 99 4.79 -13.64 6.63
CA ILE A 99 4.82 -15.00 6.08
C ILE A 99 6.26 -15.45 5.79
N LEU A 100 7.10 -14.55 5.27
CA LEU A 100 8.50 -14.85 5.01
C LEU A 100 9.29 -15.07 6.31
N ALA A 101 9.09 -14.21 7.31
CA ALA A 101 9.69 -14.39 8.63
C ALA A 101 9.24 -15.68 9.30
N TYR A 102 7.96 -16.05 9.14
CA TYR A 102 7.43 -17.34 9.60
C TYR A 102 8.13 -18.53 8.93
N GLY A 103 8.36 -18.46 7.62
CA GLY A 103 9.09 -19.49 6.87
C GLY A 103 10.59 -19.57 7.21
N MET A 104 11.18 -18.48 7.71
CA MET A 104 12.57 -18.44 8.19
C MET A 104 12.71 -18.87 9.66
N GLU A 105 11.63 -19.35 10.28
CA GLU A 105 11.57 -19.71 11.71
C GLU A 105 11.89 -18.55 12.68
N ASP A 106 11.86 -17.30 12.20
CA ASP A 106 11.98 -16.10 13.03
C ASP A 106 10.61 -15.67 13.53
N GLU A 107 10.10 -16.41 14.52
CA GLU A 107 8.75 -16.24 15.06
C GLU A 107 8.55 -14.84 15.67
N LYS A 108 9.59 -14.26 16.27
CA LYS A 108 9.51 -12.92 16.88
C LYS A 108 9.22 -11.84 15.84
N ARG A 109 9.99 -11.84 14.74
CA ARG A 109 9.75 -10.90 13.63
C ARG A 109 8.47 -11.22 12.88
N ALA A 110 8.14 -12.50 12.75
CA ALA A 110 6.89 -12.93 12.12
C ALA A 110 5.68 -12.34 12.84
N VAL A 111 5.59 -12.47 14.18
CA VAL A 111 4.48 -11.90 14.95
C VAL A 111 4.42 -10.37 14.79
N GLU A 112 5.55 -9.67 14.91
CA GLU A 112 5.58 -8.21 14.78
C GLU A 112 5.06 -7.73 13.41
N TYR A 113 5.41 -8.42 12.34
CA TYR A 113 4.95 -8.09 10.99
C TYR A 113 3.50 -8.54 10.74
N LEU A 114 3.10 -9.72 11.22
CA LEU A 114 1.76 -10.26 11.03
C LEU A 114 0.70 -9.47 11.82
N GLU A 115 1.02 -8.93 13.00
CA GLU A 115 0.13 -8.03 13.75
C GLU A 115 -0.14 -6.72 13.01
N LYS A 116 0.86 -6.23 12.26
CA LYS A 116 0.76 -5.02 11.44
C LYS A 116 0.17 -5.29 10.05
N ALA A 117 -0.08 -6.57 9.71
CA ALA A 117 -0.66 -6.96 8.44
C ALA A 117 -2.14 -6.57 8.35
N SER A 118 -2.63 -6.42 7.13
CA SER A 118 -4.05 -6.14 6.89
C SER A 118 -4.91 -7.36 7.27
N TYR A 119 -6.01 -7.14 7.98
CA TYR A 119 -7.02 -8.18 8.27
C TYR A 119 -7.58 -8.88 7.02
N ARG A 120 -7.50 -8.22 5.85
CA ARG A 120 -7.91 -8.81 4.57
C ARG A 120 -6.94 -9.88 4.04
N ALA A 121 -5.72 -9.97 4.58
CA ALA A 121 -4.75 -10.98 4.19
C ALA A 121 -4.99 -12.26 5.01
N ALA A 122 -5.87 -13.14 4.51
CA ALA A 122 -6.22 -14.38 5.19
C ALA A 122 -4.99 -15.24 5.53
N ASP A 123 -4.03 -15.34 4.61
CA ASP A 123 -2.80 -16.12 4.80
C ASP A 123 -1.97 -15.62 6.01
N ALA A 124 -1.85 -14.31 6.17
CA ALA A 124 -1.15 -13.71 7.31
C ALA A 124 -1.89 -13.97 8.63
N GLN A 125 -3.22 -13.91 8.62
CA GLN A 125 -4.02 -14.22 9.80
C GLN A 125 -3.92 -15.71 10.17
N MET A 126 -3.89 -16.61 9.20
CA MET A 126 -3.67 -18.04 9.45
C MET A 126 -2.27 -18.30 10.01
N ALA A 127 -1.23 -17.67 9.46
CA ALA A 127 0.13 -17.79 9.98
C ALA A 127 0.21 -17.27 11.44
N LEU A 128 -0.41 -16.12 11.73
CA LEU A 128 -0.46 -15.57 13.08
C LEU A 128 -1.19 -16.51 14.04
N ALA A 129 -2.34 -17.06 13.62
CA ALA A 129 -3.09 -18.01 14.43
C ALA A 129 -2.29 -19.30 14.71
N ALA A 130 -1.55 -19.82 13.72
CA ALA A 130 -0.69 -20.98 13.88
C ALA A 130 0.47 -20.73 14.86
N ILE A 131 1.05 -19.53 14.85
CA ILE A 131 2.05 -19.11 15.82
C ILE A 131 1.45 -19.09 17.24
N LEU A 132 0.34 -18.37 17.41
CA LEU A 132 -0.32 -18.22 18.71
C LEU A 132 -0.78 -19.57 19.28
N PHE A 133 -1.24 -20.48 18.42
CA PHE A 133 -1.64 -21.82 18.83
C PHE A 133 -0.47 -22.65 19.35
N ARG A 134 0.66 -22.69 18.61
CA ARG A 134 1.87 -23.41 19.05
C ARG A 134 2.43 -22.87 20.36
N ARG A 135 2.41 -21.54 20.53
CA ARG A 135 2.86 -20.90 21.76
C ARG A 135 2.02 -21.28 22.97
N LYS A 136 0.69 -21.40 22.79
CA LYS A 136 -0.24 -21.84 23.84
C LYS A 136 -0.04 -23.31 24.23
N GLU A 137 0.37 -24.17 23.30
CA GLU A 137 0.74 -25.55 23.61
C GLU A 137 2.05 -25.65 24.39
N GLN A 138 3.02 -24.76 24.16
CA GLN A 138 4.28 -24.73 24.91
C GLN A 138 4.15 -24.23 26.35
N GLU A 139 3.09 -23.47 26.67
CA GLU A 139 2.81 -22.96 28.01
C GLU A 139 2.02 -23.95 28.90
N ARG A 140 1.58 -25.10 28.35
CA ARG A 140 0.87 -26.17 29.07
C ARG A 140 1.79 -27.32 29.45
#